data_AF-A0A0D1E440-F1
#
_entry.id   AF-A0A0D1E440-F1
#
_cell.length_a   1.000
_cell.length_b   1.000
_cell.length_c   1.000
_cell.angle_alpha   90.00
_cell.angle_beta   90.00
_cell.angle_gamma   90.00
#
_symmetry.space_group_name_H-M   'P 1'
#
loop_
_entity.id
_entity.type
_entity.pdbx_description
1 polymer ?
#
loop_
_entity_poly.entity_id
_entity_poly.type
_entity_poly.pdbx_seq_one_letter_code
_entity_poly.pdbx_strand_id
1 'polypeptide(L)'
;MSVDDAKTALAHRADISEDVGSSADSDVLAPYFALPQPRLLLDVRPELAFHRAHIVGSYNVTPISKLRSQYSYLPPRNTPFVVLAELSQYSETVEAFAQTPSVIPIYLAPDELDADPTVSGNVISEKRFVACAQRLGVLRKSLSHQSRLAGGHCSDSTSANRDDIPELLFRPSNAVRRTVLSLESRYRHQDKALRVLDLGCGAARDLAWILHGSRTRTPTPSWTGVGVDNWKAALLRAEQLMNDLWLNHDDTSLPLVSPCCEKLMWAKCADDGILEPLVGTGKGKSIRTAENHVQLWEQYRQLGLSPLLSSARDQQVTNSSDDETAKFDLVLCIRFHPRALLPHVSRLVRAGGMVLLSHFATLSEAQLAAASQVDPTAITDYDSPPHQGRIQPGEIESLVQSWNQSERPGYTWIIDSDVLEPIEDGRIIRSVGLCRVSV
;
A
#
# COMPACT_ATOMS: atom_id res chain seq x y z
N MET A 1 36.36 54.21 42.79
CA MET A 1 36.82 53.76 41.46
C MET A 1 35.69 54.02 40.47
N SER A 2 36.08 54.49 39.29
CA SER A 2 35.27 55.28 38.34
C SER A 2 34.14 54.49 37.67
N VAL A 3 33.18 55.24 37.13
CA VAL A 3 31.98 54.85 36.37
C VAL A 3 32.30 54.31 34.97
N ASP A 4 33.55 53.93 34.68
CA ASP A 4 34.02 53.64 33.31
C ASP A 4 34.47 52.21 33.01
N ASP A 5 34.47 51.27 33.96
CA ASP A 5 34.93 49.89 33.70
C ASP A 5 33.81 48.87 33.36
N ALA A 6 32.59 49.35 33.07
CA ALA A 6 31.46 48.49 32.68
C ALA A 6 31.11 48.54 31.18
N LYS A 7 31.93 49.21 30.35
CA LYS A 7 31.65 49.42 28.91
C LYS A 7 32.57 48.69 27.93
N THR A 8 33.43 47.79 28.40
CA THR A 8 34.35 47.03 27.52
C THR A 8 34.27 45.52 27.75
N ALA A 9 33.06 44.97 27.74
CA ALA A 9 32.82 43.52 27.60
C ALA A 9 31.62 43.19 26.70
N LEU A 10 31.11 44.16 25.95
CA LEU A 10 29.86 44.08 25.19
C LEU A 10 29.98 44.61 23.75
N ALA A 11 31.15 44.38 23.14
CA ALA A 11 31.41 44.72 21.74
C ALA A 11 32.38 43.71 21.09
N HIS A 12 31.99 42.43 21.07
CA HIS A 12 32.44 41.44 20.07
C HIS A 12 31.58 40.16 20.12
N ARG A 13 30.27 40.35 20.08
CA ARG A 13 29.27 39.30 19.76
C ARG A 13 28.19 39.92 18.88
N ALA A 14 28.63 40.48 17.76
CA ALA A 14 27.79 40.67 16.59
C ALA A 14 28.26 39.62 15.57
N ASP A 15 27.30 39.03 14.87
CA ASP A 15 27.43 37.90 13.93
C ASP A 15 27.56 36.52 14.59
N ILE A 16 26.41 35.99 15.01
CA ILE A 16 25.76 34.80 14.44
C ILE A 16 24.37 34.79 15.09
N SER A 17 23.44 35.50 14.45
CA SER A 17 22.01 35.23 14.65
C SER A 17 21.69 34.06 13.75
N GLU A 18 21.76 32.85 14.29
CA GLU A 18 21.08 31.67 13.72
C GLU A 18 19.57 31.95 13.79
N ASP A 19 19.08 32.68 12.80
CA ASP A 19 17.66 32.80 12.55
C ASP A 19 17.21 31.47 11.94
N VAL A 20 16.87 30.52 12.82
CA VAL A 20 16.35 29.21 12.45
C VAL A 20 14.99 29.44 11.77
N GLY A 21 15.00 29.43 10.43
CA GLY A 21 13.82 29.49 9.59
C GLY A 21 13.23 30.89 9.45
N SER A 22 13.82 31.72 8.59
CA SER A 22 13.18 32.98 8.20
C SER A 22 11.81 32.70 7.55
N SER A 23 10.84 33.62 7.71
CA SER A 23 9.50 33.52 7.07
C SER A 23 9.60 33.20 5.56
N ALA A 24 10.61 33.75 4.88
CA ALA A 24 10.86 33.57 3.46
C ALA A 24 11.26 32.15 3.04
N ASP A 25 11.77 31.33 3.98
CA ASP A 25 12.09 29.92 3.75
C ASP A 25 10.85 29.04 3.85
N SER A 26 9.98 29.35 4.82
CA SER A 26 8.68 28.68 4.93
C SER A 26 7.82 28.95 3.70
N ASP A 27 7.93 30.13 3.08
CA ASP A 27 7.14 30.49 1.90
C ASP A 27 7.45 29.59 0.68
N VAL A 28 8.71 29.18 0.50
CA VAL A 28 9.15 28.35 -0.65
C VAL A 28 8.56 26.94 -0.59
N LEU A 29 8.49 26.36 0.61
CA LEU A 29 7.94 25.03 0.83
C LEU A 29 6.54 25.07 1.46
N ALA A 30 5.90 26.24 1.53
CA ALA A 30 4.57 26.41 2.10
C ALA A 30 3.55 25.45 1.49
N PRO A 31 3.52 25.22 0.16
CA PRO A 31 2.56 24.28 -0.42
C PRO A 31 2.77 22.83 0.06
N TYR A 32 4.03 22.42 0.31
CA TYR A 32 4.35 21.12 0.89
C TYR A 32 3.96 21.04 2.37
N PHE A 33 4.30 22.05 3.18
CA PHE A 33 3.99 22.04 4.61
C PHE A 33 2.52 22.23 4.94
N ALA A 34 1.74 22.81 4.03
CA ALA A 34 0.29 22.93 4.13
C ALA A 34 -0.46 21.60 3.95
N LEU A 35 0.19 20.57 3.39
CA LEU A 35 -0.41 19.24 3.25
C LEU A 35 -0.61 18.56 4.61
N PRO A 36 -1.71 17.78 4.77
CA PRO A 36 -1.88 16.92 5.94
C PRO A 36 -0.81 15.82 5.97
N GLN A 37 -0.51 15.30 7.15
CA GLN A 37 0.40 14.17 7.31
C GLN A 37 -0.29 12.83 6.96
N PRO A 38 0.39 11.88 6.29
CA PRO A 38 1.71 12.04 5.66
C PRO A 38 1.64 12.98 4.45
N ARG A 39 2.65 13.85 4.29
CA ARG A 39 2.73 14.83 3.20
C ARG A 39 3.15 14.16 1.90
N LEU A 40 2.21 14.04 0.98
CA LEU A 40 2.42 13.34 -0.29
C LEU A 40 3.14 14.25 -1.30
N LEU A 41 4.29 13.79 -1.80
CA LEU A 41 5.07 14.48 -2.83
C LEU A 41 5.48 13.49 -3.93
N LEU A 42 5.08 13.81 -5.15
CA LEU A 42 5.51 13.13 -6.37
C LEU A 42 6.54 14.01 -7.08
N ASP A 43 7.76 13.51 -7.22
CA ASP A 43 8.82 14.16 -7.97
C ASP A 43 8.90 13.56 -9.38
N VAL A 44 8.72 14.37 -10.42
CA VAL A 44 8.76 13.94 -11.82
C VAL A 44 10.01 14.43 -12.56
N ARG A 45 10.95 15.03 -11.82
CA ARG A 45 12.25 15.46 -12.38
C ARG A 45 13.06 14.22 -12.83
N PRO A 46 14.05 14.41 -13.72
CA PRO A 46 14.96 13.34 -14.12
C PRO A 46 15.61 12.65 -12.90
N GLU A 47 15.82 11.34 -12.99
CA GLU A 47 16.34 10.50 -11.90
C GLU A 47 17.66 11.05 -11.31
N LEU A 48 18.54 11.59 -12.16
CA LEU A 48 19.78 12.22 -11.73
C LEU A 48 19.55 13.48 -10.87
N ALA A 49 18.58 14.32 -11.23
CA ALA A 49 18.25 15.53 -10.47
C ALA A 49 17.60 15.15 -9.13
N PHE A 50 16.68 14.18 -9.16
CA PHE A 50 16.05 13.61 -7.97
C PHE A 50 17.09 13.10 -6.95
N HIS A 51 17.99 12.21 -7.38
CA HIS A 51 18.99 11.60 -6.50
C HIS A 51 20.02 12.61 -5.95
N ARG A 52 20.34 13.66 -6.71
CA ARG A 52 21.20 14.75 -6.25
C ARG A 52 20.60 15.56 -5.10
N ALA A 53 19.28 15.75 -5.11
CA ALA A 53 18.57 16.54 -4.12
C ALA A 53 17.04 16.31 -4.23
N HIS A 54 16.42 15.74 -3.21
CA HIS A 54 14.96 15.56 -3.15
C HIS A 54 14.43 15.79 -1.74
N ILE A 55 13.11 15.94 -1.63
CA ILE A 55 12.43 16.02 -0.34
C ILE A 55 12.32 14.63 0.27
N VAL A 56 12.60 14.51 1.56
CA VAL A 56 12.49 13.27 2.34
C VAL A 56 11.16 12.57 2.11
N GLY A 57 11.20 11.26 1.89
CA GLY A 57 10.00 10.44 1.69
C GLY A 57 9.25 10.69 0.38
N SER A 58 9.78 11.52 -0.52
CA SER A 58 9.18 11.73 -1.85
C SER A 58 9.29 10.49 -2.73
N TYR A 59 8.28 10.33 -3.59
CA TYR A 59 8.21 9.27 -4.59
C TYR A 59 8.63 9.82 -5.95
N ASN A 60 9.50 9.13 -6.69
CA ASN A 60 9.93 9.57 -8.02
C ASN A 60 9.30 8.72 -9.12
N VAL A 61 8.65 9.38 -10.10
CA VAL A 61 8.18 8.74 -11.34
C VAL A 61 8.71 9.54 -12.51
N THR A 62 9.64 8.96 -13.26
CA THR A 62 10.27 9.63 -14.39
C THR A 62 10.53 8.67 -15.56
N PRO A 63 10.32 9.10 -16.82
CA PRO A 63 9.72 10.37 -17.24
C PRO A 63 8.20 10.45 -16.97
N ILE A 64 7.61 11.65 -17.07
CA ILE A 64 6.16 11.93 -16.87
C ILE A 64 5.27 10.99 -17.68
N SER A 65 5.70 10.59 -18.88
CA SER A 65 4.97 9.66 -19.75
C SER A 65 4.69 8.29 -19.11
N LYS A 66 5.46 7.86 -18.09
CA LYS A 66 5.21 6.63 -17.33
C LYS A 66 3.98 6.72 -16.42
N LEU A 67 3.52 7.92 -16.04
CA LEU A 67 2.37 8.11 -15.16
C LEU A 67 1.11 7.43 -15.69
N ARG A 68 0.94 7.34 -17.01
CA ARG A 68 -0.20 6.65 -17.62
C ARG A 68 -0.24 5.16 -17.28
N SER A 69 0.92 4.50 -17.25
CA SER A 69 1.03 3.10 -16.83
C SER A 69 0.99 2.93 -15.30
N GLN A 70 1.39 3.96 -14.56
CA GLN A 70 1.53 3.97 -13.11
C GLN A 70 0.41 4.74 -12.40
N TYR A 71 -0.74 4.97 -13.05
CA TYR A 71 -1.83 5.76 -12.44
C TYR A 71 -2.36 5.14 -11.14
N SER A 72 -2.19 3.82 -10.96
CA SER A 72 -2.53 3.13 -9.69
C SER A 72 -1.69 3.57 -8.49
N TYR A 73 -0.59 4.30 -8.72
CA TYR A 73 0.33 4.78 -7.71
C TYR A 73 -0.17 6.11 -7.15
N LEU A 74 -1.00 6.83 -7.91
CA LEU A 74 -1.42 8.16 -7.53
C LEU A 74 -2.42 8.14 -6.36
N PRO A 75 -2.50 9.25 -5.60
CA PRO A 75 -3.51 9.40 -4.57
C PRO A 75 -4.92 9.34 -5.17
N PRO A 76 -5.95 9.04 -4.34
CA PRO A 76 -7.34 9.25 -4.74
C PRO A 76 -7.55 10.67 -5.27
N ARG A 77 -8.48 10.85 -6.23
CA ARG A 77 -8.66 12.12 -6.97
C ARG A 77 -8.79 13.37 -6.08
N ASN A 78 -9.36 13.23 -4.89
CA ASN A 78 -9.60 14.34 -3.95
C ASN A 78 -8.54 14.47 -2.86
N THR A 79 -7.46 13.69 -2.93
CA THR A 79 -6.36 13.76 -1.95
C THR A 79 -5.31 14.76 -2.44
N PRO A 80 -5.06 15.87 -1.74
CA PRO A 80 -4.07 16.85 -2.16
C PRO A 80 -2.65 16.30 -2.03
N PHE A 81 -1.81 16.61 -3.03
CA PHE A 81 -0.40 16.24 -3.05
C PHE A 81 0.41 17.21 -3.91
N VAL A 82 1.70 17.34 -3.60
CA VAL A 82 2.62 18.17 -4.38
C VAL A 82 3.18 17.38 -5.57
N VAL A 83 3.26 18.02 -6.73
CA VAL A 83 4.04 17.53 -7.88
C VAL A 83 5.22 18.46 -8.09
N LEU A 84 6.43 17.94 -7.93
CA LEU A 84 7.68 18.69 -8.17
C LEU A 84 8.22 18.35 -9.56
N ALA A 85 8.39 19.36 -10.40
CA ALA A 85 8.85 19.22 -11.79
C ALA A 85 9.88 20.30 -12.14
N GLU A 86 10.65 20.11 -13.22
CA GLU A 86 11.42 21.19 -13.82
C GLU A 86 10.48 22.12 -14.61
N LEU A 87 10.81 23.42 -14.72
CA LEU A 87 10.02 24.38 -15.50
C LEU A 87 9.95 23.97 -16.98
N SER A 88 10.99 23.30 -17.51
CA SER A 88 11.01 22.70 -18.85
C SER A 88 9.91 21.67 -19.07
N GLN A 89 9.40 21.04 -18.01
CA GLN A 89 8.37 20.01 -18.03
C GLN A 89 6.95 20.57 -17.80
N TYR A 90 6.77 21.90 -17.84
CA TYR A 90 5.49 22.56 -17.52
C TYR A 90 4.32 22.00 -18.33
N SER A 91 4.43 21.98 -19.66
CA SER A 91 3.34 21.54 -20.54
C SER A 91 2.96 20.07 -20.31
N GLU A 92 3.95 19.19 -20.17
CA GLU A 92 3.72 17.76 -19.91
C GLU A 92 3.06 17.53 -18.55
N THR A 93 3.47 18.29 -17.52
CA THR A 93 2.91 18.21 -16.17
C THR A 93 1.45 18.68 -16.15
N VAL A 94 1.16 19.82 -16.79
CA VAL A 94 -0.20 20.36 -16.89
C VAL A 94 -1.11 19.38 -17.63
N GLU A 95 -0.65 18.79 -18.73
CA GLU A 95 -1.42 17.79 -19.48
C GLU A 95 -1.68 16.53 -18.65
N ALA A 96 -0.65 15.99 -17.99
CA ALA A 96 -0.75 14.75 -17.20
C ALA A 96 -1.72 14.87 -16.03
N PHE A 97 -1.83 16.04 -15.41
CA PHE A 97 -2.66 16.28 -14.22
C PHE A 97 -3.91 17.15 -14.48
N ALA A 98 -4.27 17.39 -15.73
CA ALA A 98 -5.42 18.23 -16.10
C ALA A 98 -6.76 17.80 -15.44
N GLN A 99 -6.89 16.52 -15.08
CA GLN A 99 -8.09 15.95 -14.44
C GLN A 99 -7.93 15.71 -12.92
N THR A 100 -6.89 16.26 -12.30
CA THR A 100 -6.57 16.04 -10.88
C THR A 100 -6.45 17.40 -10.17
N PRO A 101 -7.58 18.04 -9.82
CA PRO A 101 -7.60 19.40 -9.26
C PRO A 101 -6.95 19.51 -7.87
N SER A 102 -6.67 18.38 -7.23
CA SER A 102 -5.99 18.28 -5.94
C SER A 102 -4.45 18.37 -6.05
N VAL A 103 -3.90 18.37 -7.27
CA VAL A 103 -2.46 18.54 -7.52
C VAL A 103 -2.03 19.97 -7.23
N ILE A 104 -0.94 20.08 -6.49
CA ILE A 104 -0.27 21.34 -6.19
C ILE A 104 1.09 21.32 -6.90
N PRO A 105 1.21 21.90 -8.12
CA PRO A 105 2.46 21.84 -8.87
C PRO A 105 3.47 22.84 -8.31
N ILE A 106 4.74 22.44 -8.25
CA ILE A 106 5.89 23.30 -8.00
C ILE A 106 6.88 23.08 -9.14
N TYR A 107 7.25 24.17 -9.83
CA TYR A 107 8.19 24.14 -10.95
C TYR A 107 9.53 24.75 -10.55
N LEU A 108 10.60 23.99 -10.73
CA LEU A 108 11.96 24.46 -10.48
C LEU A 108 12.53 25.09 -11.75
N ALA A 109 12.85 26.38 -11.67
CA ALA A 109 13.52 27.13 -12.72
C ALA A 109 15.05 27.09 -12.50
N PRO A 110 15.84 26.96 -13.58
CA PRO A 110 17.29 27.15 -13.50
C PRO A 110 17.61 28.60 -13.10
N ASP A 111 18.69 28.77 -12.34
CA ASP A 111 19.06 30.05 -11.71
C ASP A 111 19.33 31.21 -12.68
N GLU A 112 19.54 30.93 -13.97
CA GLU A 112 19.84 31.92 -15.01
C GLU A 112 18.60 32.64 -15.53
N LEU A 113 17.40 32.12 -15.23
CA LEU A 113 16.16 32.84 -15.44
C LEU A 113 15.93 33.69 -14.20
N ASP A 114 16.23 35.00 -14.29
CA ASP A 114 15.66 36.01 -13.40
C ASP A 114 14.15 35.85 -13.50
N ALA A 115 13.57 35.04 -12.61
CA ALA A 115 12.16 34.74 -12.62
C ALA A 115 11.44 36.05 -12.29
N ASP A 116 10.93 36.70 -13.33
CA ASP A 116 10.04 37.83 -13.22
C ASP A 116 8.88 37.37 -12.28
N PRO A 117 8.66 38.01 -11.13
CA PRO A 117 7.68 37.58 -10.12
C PRO A 117 6.22 37.55 -10.63
N THR A 118 6.01 37.86 -11.91
CA THR A 118 4.75 37.75 -12.65
C THR A 118 4.43 36.33 -13.13
N VAL A 119 5.41 35.43 -13.18
CA VAL A 119 5.18 34.02 -13.53
C VAL A 119 4.75 33.26 -12.27
N SER A 120 3.43 33.24 -12.00
CA SER A 120 2.69 32.31 -11.13
C SER A 120 3.44 31.77 -9.90
N GLY A 121 2.93 32.01 -8.68
CA GLY A 121 3.56 31.67 -7.38
C GLY A 121 3.99 30.20 -7.14
N ASN A 122 3.89 29.33 -8.14
CA ASN A 122 4.36 27.96 -8.19
C ASN A 122 5.73 27.77 -8.89
N VAL A 123 6.37 28.83 -9.42
CA VAL A 123 7.72 28.76 -10.02
C VAL A 123 8.78 29.26 -9.05
N ILE A 124 9.82 28.45 -8.81
CA ILE A 124 10.84 28.71 -7.79
C ILE A 124 12.23 28.41 -8.36
N SER A 125 13.24 29.25 -8.08
CA SER A 125 14.64 28.91 -8.40
C SER A 125 15.06 27.61 -7.72
N GLU A 126 15.71 26.71 -8.47
CA GLU A 126 16.21 25.44 -7.96
C GLU A 126 17.16 25.65 -6.77
N LYS A 127 18.10 26.60 -6.87
CA LYS A 127 19.03 26.89 -5.77
C LYS A 127 18.31 27.39 -4.53
N ARG A 128 17.30 28.25 -4.70
CA ARG A 128 16.48 28.72 -3.57
C ARG A 128 15.72 27.55 -2.93
N PHE A 129 15.06 26.71 -3.74
CA PHE A 129 14.35 25.52 -3.26
C PHE A 129 15.27 24.58 -2.47
N VAL A 130 16.42 24.22 -3.03
CA VAL A 130 17.42 23.32 -2.39
C VAL A 130 17.94 23.93 -1.09
N ALA A 131 18.28 25.22 -1.08
CA ALA A 131 18.79 25.89 0.10
C ALA A 131 17.74 25.96 1.23
N CYS A 132 16.48 26.28 0.90
CA CYS A 132 15.38 26.29 1.86
C CYS A 132 15.10 24.88 2.41
N ALA A 133 14.99 23.87 1.53
CA ALA A 133 14.77 22.47 1.92
C ALA A 133 15.90 21.94 2.82
N GLN A 134 17.14 22.33 2.55
CA GLN A 134 18.29 21.97 3.39
C GLN A 134 18.22 22.63 4.76
N ARG A 135 17.94 23.95 4.83
CA ARG A 135 17.77 24.66 6.12
C ARG A 135 16.64 24.09 6.96
N LEU A 136 15.55 23.65 6.32
CA LEU A 136 14.39 23.06 6.96
C LEU A 136 14.55 21.56 7.28
N GLY A 137 15.72 20.96 6.99
CA GLY A 137 16.04 19.58 7.34
C GLY A 137 15.28 18.51 6.55
N VAL A 138 14.57 18.90 5.48
CA VAL A 138 13.75 17.98 4.66
C VAL A 138 14.45 17.54 3.38
N LEU A 139 15.64 18.06 3.08
CA LEU A 139 16.41 17.65 1.89
C LEU A 139 17.18 16.34 2.14
N ARG A 140 17.13 15.42 1.17
CA ARG A 140 17.89 14.18 1.15
C ARG A 140 18.63 14.03 -0.17
N LYS A 141 19.61 13.13 -0.18
CA LYS A 141 20.37 12.69 -1.36
C LYS A 141 20.45 11.18 -1.32
N SER A 142 20.42 10.56 -2.49
CA SER A 142 20.52 9.11 -2.60
C SER A 142 21.34 8.72 -3.82
N LEU A 143 21.84 7.48 -3.84
CA LEU A 143 22.61 6.96 -4.98
C LEU A 143 21.68 6.36 -6.04
N SER A 144 20.60 5.74 -5.58
CA SER A 144 19.59 5.08 -6.40
C SER A 144 18.32 4.87 -5.60
N HIS A 145 17.21 4.55 -6.28
CA HIS A 145 15.96 4.16 -5.61
C HIS A 145 16.17 2.95 -4.67
N GLN A 146 16.92 1.94 -5.14
CA GLN A 146 17.31 0.78 -4.34
C GLN A 146 18.00 1.16 -3.03
N SER A 147 18.93 2.12 -3.07
CA SER A 147 19.69 2.52 -1.87
C SER A 147 18.79 3.11 -0.77
N ARG A 148 17.70 3.80 -1.16
CA ARG A 148 16.71 4.35 -0.22
C ARG A 148 15.90 3.26 0.46
N LEU A 149 15.54 2.23 -0.30
CA LEU A 149 14.73 1.11 0.19
C LEU A 149 15.54 0.08 0.99
N ALA A 150 16.82 -0.13 0.63
CA ALA A 150 17.72 -1.03 1.34
C ALA A 150 18.15 -0.50 2.72
N GLY A 151 18.17 0.82 2.92
CA GLY A 151 18.57 1.48 4.17
C GLY A 151 17.69 1.19 5.40
N GLY A 152 16.53 0.56 5.21
CA GLY A 152 15.62 0.16 6.29
C GLY A 152 16.16 -0.94 7.22
N HIS A 153 17.14 -1.75 6.76
CA HIS A 153 17.53 -2.99 7.42
C HIS A 153 18.86 -2.95 8.19
N CYS A 154 19.65 -1.87 8.11
CA CYS A 154 20.86 -1.77 8.91
C CYS A 154 20.52 -1.35 10.36
N SER A 155 20.92 -2.18 11.32
CA SER A 155 20.89 -1.90 12.76
C SER A 155 21.87 -0.80 13.21
N ASP A 156 22.61 -0.20 12.27
CA ASP A 156 23.48 0.92 12.55
C ASP A 156 22.66 2.19 12.78
N SER A 157 22.63 2.57 14.05
CA SER A 157 21.94 3.70 14.68
C SER A 157 22.17 5.10 14.10
N THR A 158 22.75 5.26 12.91
CA THR A 158 22.70 6.54 12.21
C THR A 158 21.31 6.70 11.60
N SER A 159 20.40 7.29 12.38
CA SER A 159 18.96 7.49 12.10
C SER A 159 18.62 8.24 10.80
N ALA A 160 19.62 8.69 10.04
CA ALA A 160 19.48 9.63 8.92
C ALA A 160 19.06 9.00 7.59
N ASN A 161 18.95 7.67 7.49
CA ASN A 161 18.60 6.98 6.23
C ASN A 161 17.30 6.18 6.28
N ARG A 162 16.74 5.91 7.48
CA ARG A 162 15.42 5.26 7.63
C ARG A 162 14.27 6.22 7.36
N ASP A 163 14.51 7.52 7.49
CA ASP A 163 13.52 8.56 7.29
C ASP A 163 13.25 8.87 5.81
N ASP A 164 14.10 8.40 4.89
CA ASP A 164 13.98 8.66 3.44
C ASP A 164 13.40 7.48 2.63
N ILE A 165 12.70 6.56 3.29
CA ILE A 165 11.89 5.57 2.58
C ILE A 165 10.68 6.30 1.96
N PRO A 166 10.38 6.11 0.66
CA PRO A 166 9.25 6.78 0.02
C PRO A 166 7.93 6.51 0.74
N GLU A 167 7.15 7.58 0.96
CA GLU A 167 5.75 7.45 1.35
C GLU A 167 4.92 6.98 0.16
N LEU A 168 4.04 6.00 0.38
CA LEU A 168 3.11 5.58 -0.65
C LEU A 168 2.11 6.71 -0.91
N LEU A 169 2.01 7.12 -2.16
CA LEU A 169 1.06 8.13 -2.60
C LEU A 169 -0.40 7.65 -2.50
N PHE A 170 -0.62 6.37 -2.26
CA PHE A 170 -1.93 5.79 -2.07
C PHE A 170 -2.11 5.21 -0.67
N ARG A 171 -3.38 5.06 -0.28
CA ARG A 171 -3.79 4.39 0.96
C ARG A 171 -4.42 3.03 0.65
N PRO A 172 -4.33 2.07 1.58
CA PRO A 172 -5.09 0.83 1.52
C PRO A 172 -6.56 1.12 1.82
N SER A 173 -7.42 0.12 1.66
CA SER A 173 -8.77 0.18 2.21
C SER A 173 -8.75 0.36 3.74
N ASN A 174 -9.77 1.03 4.29
CA ASN A 174 -9.90 1.25 5.74
C ASN A 174 -9.93 -0.07 6.50
N ALA A 175 -10.60 -1.09 5.94
CA ALA A 175 -10.67 -2.45 6.46
C ALA A 175 -9.27 -3.06 6.60
N VAL A 176 -8.47 -3.04 5.53
CA VAL A 176 -7.10 -3.59 5.52
C VAL A 176 -6.25 -2.87 6.55
N ARG A 177 -6.28 -1.52 6.58
CA ARG A 177 -5.52 -0.74 7.56
C ARG A 177 -5.85 -1.15 9.00
N ARG A 178 -7.14 -1.21 9.35
CA ARG A 178 -7.59 -1.58 10.70
C ARG A 178 -7.13 -2.98 11.09
N THR A 179 -7.33 -3.96 10.21
CA THR A 179 -6.98 -5.35 10.47
C THR A 179 -5.48 -5.57 10.59
N VAL A 180 -4.69 -5.02 9.66
CA VAL A 180 -3.23 -5.19 9.65
C VAL A 180 -2.61 -4.57 10.89
N LEU A 181 -3.01 -3.35 11.27
CA LEU A 181 -2.50 -2.70 12.49
C LEU A 181 -2.89 -3.48 13.75
N SER A 182 -4.09 -4.07 13.80
CA SER A 182 -4.49 -4.97 14.90
C SER A 182 -3.58 -6.21 14.95
N LEU A 183 -3.35 -6.89 13.84
CA LEU A 183 -2.48 -8.08 13.78
C LEU A 183 -1.04 -7.73 14.16
N GLU A 184 -0.47 -6.66 13.60
CA GLU A 184 0.87 -6.19 13.94
C GLU A 184 1.01 -5.90 15.44
N SER A 185 -0.02 -5.33 16.08
CA SER A 185 -0.03 -5.10 17.53
C SER A 185 -0.08 -6.41 18.35
N ARG A 186 -0.83 -7.42 17.90
CA ARG A 186 -0.95 -8.72 18.59
C ARG A 186 0.37 -9.49 18.54
N TYR A 187 1.10 -9.36 17.43
CA TYR A 187 2.35 -10.09 17.17
C TYR A 187 3.62 -9.26 17.42
N ARG A 188 3.50 -8.05 17.99
CA ARG A 188 4.62 -7.10 18.20
C ARG A 188 5.85 -7.71 18.91
N HIS A 189 5.63 -8.68 19.78
CA HIS A 189 6.68 -9.31 20.58
C HIS A 189 7.16 -10.67 20.03
N GLN A 190 6.62 -11.10 18.89
CA GLN A 190 7.03 -12.34 18.24
C GLN A 190 7.98 -11.99 17.09
N ASP A 191 9.14 -12.64 17.08
CA ASP A 191 10.09 -12.56 15.96
C ASP A 191 9.60 -13.48 14.82
N LYS A 192 8.41 -13.16 14.30
CA LYS A 192 7.68 -13.97 13.33
C LYS A 192 7.28 -13.10 12.14
N ALA A 193 7.66 -13.54 10.94
CA ALA A 193 7.12 -12.98 9.71
C ALA A 193 5.65 -13.41 9.53
N LEU A 194 4.79 -12.44 9.21
CA LEU A 194 3.40 -12.67 8.89
C LEU A 194 3.23 -12.86 7.37
N ARG A 195 2.29 -13.72 6.97
CA ARG A 195 1.99 -14.02 5.57
C ARG A 195 0.59 -13.54 5.20
N VAL A 196 0.47 -12.81 4.10
CA VAL A 196 -0.81 -12.35 3.56
C VAL A 196 -1.10 -12.92 2.18
N LEU A 197 -2.34 -13.31 1.93
CA LEU A 197 -2.87 -13.65 0.61
C LEU A 197 -3.90 -12.59 0.20
N ASP A 198 -3.71 -11.97 -0.96
CA ASP A 198 -4.64 -10.99 -1.54
C ASP A 198 -5.39 -11.60 -2.74
N LEU A 199 -6.65 -11.99 -2.53
CA LEU A 199 -7.50 -12.58 -3.55
C LEU A 199 -8.28 -11.48 -4.30
N GLY A 200 -8.11 -11.44 -5.62
CA GLY A 200 -8.63 -10.33 -6.43
C GLY A 200 -7.81 -9.05 -6.23
N CYS A 201 -6.47 -9.20 -6.14
CA CYS A 201 -5.57 -8.13 -5.71
C CYS A 201 -5.56 -6.90 -6.65
N GLY A 202 -6.05 -7.03 -7.88
CA GLY A 202 -6.01 -5.97 -8.87
C GLY A 202 -4.58 -5.49 -9.13
N ALA A 203 -4.32 -4.20 -8.89
CA ALA A 203 -2.98 -3.61 -8.97
C ALA A 203 -2.15 -3.77 -7.68
N ALA A 204 -2.60 -4.61 -6.74
CA ALA A 204 -1.95 -4.98 -5.50
C ALA A 204 -1.61 -3.81 -4.57
N ARG A 205 -2.47 -2.78 -4.51
CA ARG A 205 -2.28 -1.62 -3.64
C ARG A 205 -2.34 -1.99 -2.15
N ASP A 206 -3.33 -2.78 -1.76
CA ASP A 206 -3.47 -3.23 -0.36
C ASP A 206 -2.27 -4.10 0.04
N LEU A 207 -1.92 -5.10 -0.79
CA LEU A 207 -0.72 -5.91 -0.60
C LEU A 207 0.56 -5.06 -0.50
N ALA A 208 0.80 -4.15 -1.44
CA ALA A 208 1.97 -3.27 -1.44
C ALA A 208 2.06 -2.43 -0.17
N TRP A 209 0.94 -1.89 0.31
CA TRP A 209 0.90 -1.10 1.54
C TRP A 209 1.25 -1.93 2.80
N ILE A 210 0.78 -3.18 2.84
CA ILE A 210 1.12 -4.11 3.94
C ILE A 210 2.62 -4.35 3.94
N LEU A 211 3.17 -4.82 2.82
CA LEU A 211 4.56 -5.24 2.71
C LEU A 211 5.53 -4.05 2.87
N HIS A 212 5.33 -2.97 2.10
CA HIS A 212 6.15 -1.76 2.17
C HIS A 212 6.10 -1.16 3.56
N GLY A 213 4.91 -1.03 4.13
CA GLY A 213 4.78 -0.36 5.39
C GLY A 213 5.28 -1.19 6.58
N SER A 214 5.44 -2.51 6.45
CA SER A 214 6.15 -3.31 7.47
C SER A 214 7.65 -3.00 7.55
N ARG A 215 8.21 -2.31 6.54
CA ARG A 215 9.58 -1.74 6.58
C ARG A 215 9.64 -0.43 7.36
N THR A 216 8.57 0.37 7.30
CA THR A 216 8.56 1.75 7.79
C THR A 216 7.89 1.88 9.16
N ARG A 217 6.89 1.05 9.45
CA ARG A 217 6.24 0.98 10.76
C ARG A 217 7.17 0.24 11.71
N THR A 218 7.54 0.85 12.83
CA THR A 218 8.38 0.21 13.86
C THR A 218 7.76 0.40 15.24
N PRO A 219 7.84 -0.60 16.14
CA PRO A 219 8.17 -2.02 15.90
C PRO A 219 6.95 -2.78 15.31
N THR A 220 7.10 -3.41 14.15
CA THR A 220 6.10 -4.31 13.57
C THR A 220 6.74 -5.58 13.03
N PRO A 221 6.04 -6.73 13.04
CA PRO A 221 6.50 -7.91 12.32
C PRO A 221 6.65 -7.62 10.83
N SER A 222 7.58 -8.31 10.18
CA SER A 222 7.73 -8.27 8.73
C SER A 222 6.60 -9.03 8.05
N TRP A 223 6.20 -8.60 6.86
CA TRP A 223 5.17 -9.25 6.07
C TRP A 223 5.71 -9.81 4.76
N THR A 224 5.33 -11.04 4.41
CA THR A 224 5.43 -11.56 3.05
C THR A 224 4.04 -11.77 2.47
N GLY A 225 3.90 -11.84 1.15
CA GLY A 225 2.58 -12.11 0.61
C GLY A 225 2.46 -12.49 -0.85
N VAL A 226 1.29 -13.03 -1.16
CA VAL A 226 0.91 -13.54 -2.47
C VAL A 226 -0.31 -12.77 -2.97
N GLY A 227 -0.27 -12.31 -4.22
CA GLY A 227 -1.45 -11.73 -4.89
C GLY A 227 -2.01 -12.69 -5.93
N VAL A 228 -3.33 -12.74 -6.07
CA VAL A 228 -4.01 -13.54 -7.11
C VAL A 228 -5.04 -12.67 -7.81
N ASP A 229 -5.03 -12.65 -9.15
CA ASP A 229 -6.06 -11.95 -9.93
C ASP A 229 -6.27 -12.63 -11.29
N ASN A 230 -7.46 -12.47 -11.89
CA ASN A 230 -7.77 -13.01 -13.21
C ASN A 230 -7.44 -12.03 -14.34
N TRP A 231 -7.22 -10.76 -14.02
CA TRP A 231 -6.95 -9.71 -14.97
C TRP A 231 -5.45 -9.48 -15.12
N LYS A 232 -4.87 -10.08 -16.16
CA LYS A 232 -3.44 -10.00 -16.45
C LYS A 232 -2.90 -8.56 -16.49
N ALA A 233 -3.66 -7.61 -17.03
CA ALA A 233 -3.22 -6.21 -17.09
C ALA A 233 -3.13 -5.56 -15.70
N ALA A 234 -3.95 -6.00 -14.73
CA ALA A 234 -3.85 -5.56 -13.35
C ALA A 234 -2.60 -6.16 -12.69
N LEU A 235 -2.34 -7.45 -12.91
CA LEU A 235 -1.13 -8.11 -12.42
C LEU A 235 0.16 -7.50 -12.99
N LEU A 236 0.18 -7.06 -14.24
CA LEU A 236 1.33 -6.33 -14.80
C LEU A 236 1.58 -5.00 -14.08
N ARG A 237 0.52 -4.28 -13.71
CA ARG A 237 0.64 -3.04 -12.90
C ARG A 237 1.07 -3.35 -11.47
N ALA A 238 0.57 -4.44 -10.89
CA ALA A 238 0.98 -4.93 -9.58
C ALA A 238 2.48 -5.32 -9.59
N GLU A 239 2.94 -6.05 -10.59
CA GLU A 239 4.34 -6.45 -10.75
C GLU A 239 5.24 -5.23 -10.88
N GLN A 240 4.83 -4.25 -11.69
CA GLN A 240 5.54 -2.97 -11.76
C GLN A 240 5.63 -2.30 -10.39
N LEU A 241 4.52 -2.26 -9.63
CA LEU A 241 4.48 -1.65 -8.30
C LEU A 241 5.40 -2.37 -7.31
N MET A 242 5.39 -3.70 -7.30
CA MET A 242 6.28 -4.47 -6.44
C MET A 242 7.75 -4.30 -6.83
N ASN A 243 8.07 -4.19 -8.12
CA ASN A 243 9.43 -3.92 -8.59
C ASN A 243 9.90 -2.51 -8.19
N ASP A 244 9.06 -1.49 -8.42
CA ASP A 244 9.38 -0.11 -8.07
C ASP A 244 9.59 0.05 -6.55
N LEU A 245 8.82 -0.66 -5.74
CA LEU A 245 8.96 -0.69 -4.27
C LEU A 245 10.02 -1.66 -3.75
N TRP A 246 10.80 -2.29 -4.62
CA TRP A 246 11.81 -3.28 -4.22
C TRP A 246 11.19 -4.34 -3.28
N LEU A 247 10.05 -4.91 -3.67
CA LEU A 247 9.34 -5.98 -2.96
C LEU A 247 9.50 -7.36 -3.63
N ASN A 248 9.96 -7.40 -4.88
CA ASN A 248 10.24 -8.62 -5.63
C ASN A 248 11.75 -8.88 -5.65
N HIS A 249 12.29 -9.52 -4.61
CA HIS A 249 13.70 -9.95 -4.60
C HIS A 249 13.78 -11.46 -4.54
N ASP A 250 14.43 -12.03 -5.55
CA ASP A 250 14.91 -13.42 -5.55
C ASP A 250 16.22 -13.56 -4.75
N ASP A 251 16.65 -12.49 -4.06
CA ASP A 251 17.99 -12.39 -3.52
C ASP A 251 18.11 -13.13 -2.18
N THR A 252 18.56 -14.38 -2.28
CA THR A 252 18.85 -15.29 -1.15
C THR A 252 19.86 -14.72 -0.13
N SER A 253 20.51 -13.58 -0.42
CA SER A 253 21.43 -12.91 0.50
C SER A 253 20.78 -11.93 1.48
N LEU A 254 19.49 -11.60 1.32
CA LEU A 254 18.76 -10.77 2.29
C LEU A 254 18.36 -11.59 3.52
N PRO A 255 18.26 -10.97 4.72
CA PRO A 255 17.81 -11.68 5.91
C PRO A 255 16.45 -12.35 5.65
N LEU A 256 16.25 -13.52 6.23
CA LEU A 256 15.05 -14.37 6.12
C LEU A 256 13.71 -13.67 6.50
N VAL A 257 13.77 -12.41 6.97
CA VAL A 257 12.67 -11.65 7.57
C VAL A 257 12.47 -10.30 6.83
N SER A 258 13.01 -10.09 5.64
CA SER A 258 12.69 -8.90 4.84
C SER A 258 11.31 -9.02 4.19
N PRO A 259 10.50 -7.96 4.15
CA PRO A 259 9.18 -8.06 3.57
C PRO A 259 9.28 -8.15 2.06
N CYS A 260 8.49 -9.04 1.48
CA CYS A 260 8.55 -9.38 0.06
C CYS A 260 7.19 -9.81 -0.50
N CYS A 261 6.99 -9.56 -1.79
CA CYS A 261 5.93 -10.22 -2.53
C CYS A 261 6.50 -11.55 -3.05
N GLU A 262 6.00 -12.66 -2.51
CA GLU A 262 6.44 -14.01 -2.88
C GLU A 262 6.06 -14.29 -4.35
N LYS A 263 4.81 -13.97 -4.72
CA LYS A 263 4.34 -14.11 -6.10
C LYS A 263 3.04 -13.36 -6.40
N LEU A 264 2.90 -12.98 -7.66
CA LEU A 264 1.64 -12.55 -8.26
C LEU A 264 1.15 -13.65 -9.23
N MET A 265 0.01 -14.26 -8.92
CA MET A 265 -0.51 -15.43 -9.63
C MET A 265 -1.67 -15.05 -10.55
N TRP A 266 -1.56 -15.46 -11.81
CA TRP A 266 -2.64 -15.32 -12.78
C TRP A 266 -3.58 -16.53 -12.70
N ALA A 267 -4.74 -16.33 -12.08
CA ALA A 267 -5.73 -17.37 -11.84
C ALA A 267 -7.14 -16.79 -11.90
N LYS A 268 -8.13 -17.61 -12.21
CA LYS A 268 -9.54 -17.24 -12.00
C LYS A 268 -10.21 -18.20 -11.03
N CYS A 269 -11.18 -17.70 -10.29
CA CYS A 269 -12.12 -18.54 -9.56
C CYS A 269 -13.10 -19.16 -10.56
N ALA A 270 -13.22 -20.49 -10.54
CA ALA A 270 -14.26 -21.22 -11.23
C ALA A 270 -15.55 -21.28 -10.40
N ASP A 271 -16.65 -21.71 -11.02
CA ASP A 271 -17.98 -21.76 -10.40
C ASP A 271 -18.09 -22.83 -9.29
N ASP A 272 -17.17 -23.79 -9.27
CA ASP A 272 -17.02 -24.81 -8.24
C ASP A 272 -16.17 -24.35 -7.05
N GLY A 273 -15.69 -23.10 -7.06
CA GLY A 273 -14.90 -22.53 -5.98
C GLY A 273 -13.41 -22.85 -6.04
N ILE A 274 -12.94 -23.45 -7.14
CA ILE A 274 -11.53 -23.77 -7.34
C ILE A 274 -10.83 -22.63 -8.12
N LEU A 275 -9.56 -22.40 -7.82
CA LEU A 275 -8.68 -21.58 -8.65
C LEU A 275 -8.19 -22.38 -9.86
N GLU A 276 -8.48 -21.86 -11.06
CA GLU A 276 -7.92 -22.34 -12.31
C GLU A 276 -6.72 -21.44 -12.71
N PRO A 277 -5.47 -21.94 -12.65
CA PRO A 277 -4.32 -21.22 -13.16
C PRO A 277 -4.48 -20.87 -14.64
N LEU A 278 -4.01 -19.69 -15.03
CA LEU A 278 -4.12 -19.15 -16.38
C LEU A 278 -2.74 -19.02 -17.04
N VAL A 279 -2.66 -19.37 -18.32
CA VAL A 279 -1.44 -19.20 -19.14
C VAL A 279 -1.74 -18.53 -20.49
N GLY A 280 -0.71 -18.04 -21.17
CA GLY A 280 -0.82 -17.47 -22.51
C GLY A 280 -1.13 -15.96 -22.53
N THR A 281 -1.95 -15.52 -23.48
CA THR A 281 -2.28 -14.10 -23.74
C THR A 281 -3.79 -13.85 -23.66
N GLY A 282 -4.20 -12.57 -23.71
CA GLY A 282 -5.60 -12.19 -23.68
C GLY A 282 -6.31 -12.62 -22.40
N LYS A 283 -7.41 -13.37 -22.53
CA LYS A 283 -8.20 -13.90 -21.40
C LYS A 283 -7.54 -15.07 -20.66
N GLY A 284 -6.42 -15.58 -21.17
CA GLY A 284 -5.75 -16.75 -20.63
C GLY A 284 -6.45 -18.06 -20.95
N LYS A 285 -5.66 -19.13 -21.04
CA LYS A 285 -6.15 -20.50 -21.11
C LYS A 285 -6.09 -21.10 -19.71
N SER A 286 -7.24 -21.56 -19.22
CA SER A 286 -7.33 -22.30 -17.96
C SER A 286 -6.61 -23.62 -18.07
N ILE A 287 -5.76 -23.87 -17.09
CA ILE A 287 -5.16 -25.17 -16.89
C ILE A 287 -5.93 -25.84 -15.74
N ARG A 288 -6.49 -27.03 -16.01
CA ARG A 288 -7.42 -27.70 -15.08
C ARG A 288 -6.82 -28.88 -14.34
N THR A 289 -5.66 -29.36 -14.79
CA THR A 289 -4.98 -30.53 -14.25
C THR A 289 -3.48 -30.30 -14.23
N ALA A 290 -2.80 -30.89 -13.24
CA ALA A 290 -1.35 -30.77 -13.08
C ALA A 290 -0.57 -31.29 -14.30
N GLU A 291 -1.07 -32.33 -14.97
CA GLU A 291 -0.43 -32.96 -16.13
C GLU A 291 -0.16 -31.96 -17.26
N ASN A 292 -1.01 -30.93 -17.39
CA ASN A 292 -0.88 -29.92 -18.43
C ASN A 292 0.21 -28.87 -18.13
N HIS A 293 0.60 -28.69 -16.86
CA HIS A 293 1.61 -27.69 -16.48
C HIS A 293 2.22 -27.94 -15.07
N VAL A 294 2.88 -29.07 -14.87
CA VAL A 294 3.34 -29.57 -13.55
C VAL A 294 4.05 -28.51 -12.70
N GLN A 295 4.96 -27.73 -13.29
CA GLN A 295 5.72 -26.68 -12.58
C GLN A 295 4.83 -25.57 -12.02
N LEU A 296 3.75 -25.22 -12.74
CA LEU A 296 2.82 -24.19 -12.27
C LEU A 296 2.00 -24.72 -11.10
N TRP A 297 1.56 -25.98 -11.15
CA TRP A 297 0.87 -26.62 -10.04
C TRP A 297 1.73 -26.64 -8.79
N GLU A 298 2.99 -27.04 -8.95
CA GLU A 298 3.93 -27.09 -7.85
C GLU A 298 4.18 -25.72 -7.24
N GLN A 299 4.25 -24.67 -8.05
CA GLN A 299 4.32 -23.30 -7.55
C GLN A 299 3.11 -22.92 -6.69
N TYR A 300 1.88 -23.21 -7.13
CA TYR A 300 0.69 -22.95 -6.29
C TYR A 300 0.76 -23.73 -4.97
N ARG A 301 1.27 -24.98 -4.99
CA ARG A 301 1.43 -25.78 -3.77
C ARG A 301 2.44 -25.16 -2.81
N GLN A 302 3.60 -24.77 -3.31
CA GLN A 302 4.66 -24.13 -2.52
C GLN A 302 4.20 -22.81 -1.89
N LEU A 303 3.32 -22.08 -2.58
CA LEU A 303 2.72 -20.85 -2.06
C LEU A 303 1.61 -21.09 -1.03
N GLY A 304 1.23 -22.35 -0.75
CA GLY A 304 0.15 -22.69 0.19
C GLY A 304 -1.26 -22.64 -0.40
N LEU A 305 -1.39 -22.57 -1.73
CA LEU A 305 -2.68 -22.46 -2.43
C LEU A 305 -3.31 -23.82 -2.79
N SER A 306 -2.69 -24.94 -2.40
CA SER A 306 -3.19 -26.30 -2.66
C SER A 306 -4.68 -26.50 -2.32
N PRO A 307 -5.21 -25.97 -1.20
CA PRO A 307 -6.63 -26.15 -0.86
C PRO A 307 -7.60 -25.55 -1.89
N LEU A 308 -7.13 -24.66 -2.76
CA LEU A 308 -7.91 -24.03 -3.81
C LEU A 308 -7.70 -24.66 -5.18
N LEU A 309 -6.97 -25.78 -5.32
CA LEU A 309 -6.75 -26.44 -6.63
C LEU A 309 -7.67 -27.66 -6.83
N SER A 310 -7.94 -27.99 -8.10
CA SER A 310 -8.72 -29.16 -8.49
C SER A 310 -7.97 -30.45 -8.12
N SER A 311 -8.48 -31.14 -7.11
CA SER A 311 -7.90 -32.36 -6.54
C SER A 311 -8.22 -33.61 -7.38
N ALA A 312 -7.87 -33.62 -8.67
CA ALA A 312 -8.19 -34.76 -9.54
C ALA A 312 -7.39 -36.05 -9.21
N ARG A 313 -6.35 -35.99 -8.36
CA ARG A 313 -5.60 -37.19 -7.89
C ARG A 313 -5.07 -37.19 -6.44
N ASP A 314 -5.34 -36.16 -5.63
CA ASP A 314 -4.69 -36.02 -4.31
C ASP A 314 -5.47 -36.59 -3.12
N GLN A 315 -6.46 -37.47 -3.34
CA GLN A 315 -7.08 -38.23 -2.24
C GLN A 315 -6.24 -39.43 -1.76
N GLN A 316 -5.12 -39.77 -2.43
CA GLN A 316 -4.34 -40.98 -2.09
C GLN A 316 -2.85 -40.76 -1.81
N VAL A 317 -2.32 -39.53 -1.90
CA VAL A 317 -0.91 -39.28 -1.56
C VAL A 317 -0.82 -38.17 -0.52
N THR A 318 -0.56 -38.63 0.70
CA THR A 318 -0.14 -37.92 1.91
C THR A 318 -1.21 -37.29 2.80
N ASN A 319 -1.45 -38.00 3.91
CA ASN A 319 -1.85 -37.48 5.22
C ASN A 319 -0.84 -36.44 5.79
N SER A 320 -0.33 -35.51 4.98
CA SER A 320 0.63 -34.48 5.42
C SER A 320 0.20 -33.05 5.05
N SER A 321 -1.09 -32.82 4.76
CA SER A 321 -1.64 -31.50 4.38
C SER A 321 -1.81 -30.52 5.54
N ASP A 322 -0.95 -30.62 6.55
CA ASP A 322 -1.03 -29.82 7.77
C ASP A 322 0.21 -28.96 8.02
N ASP A 323 0.84 -28.54 6.93
CA ASP A 323 1.89 -27.55 7.02
C ASP A 323 1.29 -26.18 7.34
N GLU A 324 1.07 -25.92 8.63
CA GLU A 324 0.65 -24.62 9.16
C GLU A 324 1.64 -23.49 8.78
N THR A 325 2.88 -23.82 8.42
CA THR A 325 3.87 -22.83 7.96
C THR A 325 3.53 -22.30 6.56
N ALA A 326 2.94 -23.14 5.70
CA ALA A 326 2.48 -22.78 4.36
C ALA A 326 1.16 -21.98 4.36
N LYS A 327 0.44 -21.90 5.49
CA LYS A 327 -0.81 -21.13 5.63
C LYS A 327 -0.58 -19.64 5.88
N PHE A 328 -1.62 -18.83 5.73
CA PHE A 328 -1.59 -17.37 5.86
C PHE A 328 -2.10 -16.89 7.22
N ASP A 329 -1.50 -15.82 7.75
CA ASP A 329 -2.01 -15.09 8.92
C ASP A 329 -3.19 -14.19 8.54
N LEU A 330 -3.23 -13.74 7.28
CA LEU A 330 -4.28 -12.88 6.74
C LEU A 330 -4.64 -13.29 5.31
N VAL A 331 -5.93 -13.50 5.04
CA VAL A 331 -6.45 -13.61 3.67
C VAL A 331 -7.39 -12.44 3.40
N LEU A 332 -7.13 -11.69 2.34
CA LEU A 332 -7.89 -10.53 1.92
C LEU A 332 -8.85 -10.91 0.79
N CYS A 333 -10.11 -10.52 0.94
CA CYS A 333 -11.15 -10.54 -0.08
C CYS A 333 -11.77 -9.13 -0.14
N ILE A 334 -11.09 -8.18 -0.80
CA ILE A 334 -11.47 -6.76 -0.81
C ILE A 334 -12.11 -6.40 -2.16
N ARG A 335 -13.37 -5.96 -2.13
CA ARG A 335 -14.23 -5.76 -3.30
C ARG A 335 -14.27 -6.98 -4.24
N PHE A 336 -14.00 -8.15 -3.67
CA PHE A 336 -13.94 -9.44 -4.34
C PHE A 336 -14.76 -10.44 -3.52
N HIS A 337 -15.95 -10.79 -4.03
CA HIS A 337 -16.91 -11.68 -3.34
C HIS A 337 -17.25 -12.94 -4.15
N PRO A 338 -16.26 -13.83 -4.39
CA PRO A 338 -16.50 -15.10 -5.09
C PRO A 338 -17.18 -16.12 -4.16
N ARG A 339 -18.52 -16.13 -4.13
CA ARG A 339 -19.30 -17.04 -3.26
C ARG A 339 -18.86 -18.51 -3.31
N ALA A 340 -18.53 -18.99 -4.51
CA ALA A 340 -18.10 -20.37 -4.69
C ALA A 340 -16.75 -20.66 -3.98
N LEU A 341 -15.85 -19.68 -3.93
CA LEU A 341 -14.53 -19.82 -3.32
C LEU A 341 -14.57 -19.75 -1.79
N LEU A 342 -15.46 -18.92 -1.22
CA LEU A 342 -15.47 -18.61 0.21
C LEU A 342 -15.51 -19.84 1.13
N PRO A 343 -16.29 -20.91 0.86
CA PRO A 343 -16.26 -22.14 1.65
C PRO A 343 -14.87 -22.78 1.79
N HIS A 344 -13.97 -22.51 0.84
CA HIS A 344 -12.64 -23.13 0.77
C HIS A 344 -11.53 -22.28 1.40
N VAL A 345 -11.76 -20.97 1.56
CA VAL A 345 -10.75 -20.01 2.04
C VAL A 345 -10.31 -20.30 3.48
N SER A 346 -11.20 -20.81 4.34
CA SER A 346 -10.86 -21.18 5.72
C SER A 346 -9.66 -22.13 5.83
N ARG A 347 -9.48 -23.01 4.82
CA ARG A 347 -8.40 -24.01 4.78
C ARG A 347 -7.01 -23.40 4.55
N LEU A 348 -6.95 -22.14 4.12
CA LEU A 348 -5.71 -21.40 3.86
C LEU A 348 -5.19 -20.68 5.11
N VAL A 349 -6.01 -20.58 6.16
CA VAL A 349 -5.73 -19.73 7.31
C VAL A 349 -5.16 -20.55 8.45
N ARG A 350 -4.03 -20.10 8.98
CA ARG A 350 -3.40 -20.76 10.13
C ARG A 350 -4.17 -20.49 11.42
N ALA A 351 -3.87 -21.26 12.47
CA ALA A 351 -4.41 -20.96 13.80
C ALA A 351 -4.05 -19.53 14.24
N GLY A 352 -5.03 -18.77 14.73
CA GLY A 352 -4.89 -17.35 15.08
C GLY A 352 -4.86 -16.37 13.90
N GLY A 353 -5.01 -16.88 12.67
CA GLY A 353 -5.13 -16.08 11.45
C GLY A 353 -6.55 -15.60 11.18
N MET A 354 -6.69 -14.76 10.15
CA MET A 354 -7.95 -14.08 9.81
C MET A 354 -8.26 -14.10 8.31
N VAL A 355 -9.54 -14.21 7.96
CA VAL A 355 -10.07 -13.79 6.65
C VAL A 355 -10.70 -12.41 6.80
N LEU A 356 -10.25 -11.43 6.02
CA LEU A 356 -10.88 -10.12 5.91
C LEU A 356 -11.72 -10.08 4.64
N LEU A 357 -13.05 -10.12 4.80
CA LEU A 357 -14.00 -9.96 3.71
C LEU A 357 -14.56 -8.54 3.74
N SER A 358 -14.36 -7.78 2.68
CA SER A 358 -14.84 -6.39 2.60
C SER A 358 -15.46 -6.15 1.24
N HIS A 359 -16.80 -6.03 1.19
CA HIS A 359 -17.52 -5.91 -0.08
C HIS A 359 -18.83 -5.15 0.08
N PHE A 360 -19.41 -4.73 -1.03
CA PHE A 360 -20.75 -4.13 -1.05
C PHE A 360 -21.78 -5.09 -0.47
N ALA A 361 -22.70 -4.56 0.32
CA ALA A 361 -23.70 -5.34 1.04
C ALA A 361 -25.12 -4.82 0.75
N THR A 362 -26.08 -5.74 0.82
CA THR A 362 -27.49 -5.40 0.95
C THR A 362 -27.75 -5.04 2.40
N LEU A 363 -28.09 -3.76 2.65
CA LEU A 363 -28.32 -3.23 3.98
C LEU A 363 -29.82 -3.21 4.31
N SER A 364 -30.16 -3.50 5.57
CA SER A 364 -31.52 -3.28 6.07
C SER A 364 -31.80 -1.78 6.26
N GLU A 365 -33.09 -1.40 6.35
CA GLU A 365 -33.47 0.00 6.63
C GLU A 365 -32.82 0.55 7.90
N ALA A 366 -32.69 -0.27 8.95
CA ALA A 366 -32.02 0.11 10.19
C ALA A 366 -30.52 0.36 9.99
N GLN A 367 -29.85 -0.49 9.18
CA GLN A 367 -28.43 -0.31 8.85
C GLN A 367 -28.19 0.91 7.97
N LEU A 368 -29.10 1.18 7.02
CA LEU A 368 -29.07 2.38 6.20
C LEU A 368 -29.20 3.64 7.07
N ALA A 369 -30.19 3.66 7.97
CA ALA A 369 -30.39 4.78 8.88
C ALA A 369 -29.17 5.01 9.79
N ALA A 370 -28.57 3.95 10.33
CA ALA A 370 -27.37 4.04 11.15
C ALA A 370 -26.16 4.56 10.36
N ALA A 371 -25.96 4.07 9.12
CA ALA A 371 -24.85 4.51 8.29
C ALA A 371 -24.97 5.99 7.91
N SER A 372 -26.16 6.46 7.55
CA SER A 372 -26.43 7.88 7.26
C SER A 372 -26.24 8.81 8.47
N GLN A 373 -26.42 8.31 9.70
CA GLN A 373 -26.12 9.07 10.91
C GLN A 373 -24.62 9.20 11.17
N VAL A 374 -23.85 8.15 10.89
CA VAL A 374 -22.40 8.14 11.10
C VAL A 374 -21.68 8.96 10.02
N ASP A 375 -22.11 8.83 8.77
CA ASP A 375 -21.57 9.60 7.65
C ASP A 375 -22.72 10.10 6.74
N PRO A 376 -23.12 11.36 6.88
CA PRO A 376 -24.15 11.97 6.04
C PRO A 376 -23.78 12.05 4.56
N THR A 377 -22.51 11.88 4.20
CA THR A 377 -22.02 11.90 2.82
C THR A 377 -21.97 10.51 2.17
N ALA A 378 -22.28 9.46 2.94
CA ALA A 378 -22.24 8.09 2.45
C ALA A 378 -23.34 7.84 1.39
N ILE A 379 -22.92 7.21 0.28
CA ILE A 379 -23.80 6.83 -0.81
C ILE A 379 -24.36 5.44 -0.52
N THR A 380 -25.63 5.39 -0.17
CA THR A 380 -26.38 4.16 0.13
C THR A 380 -27.07 3.57 -1.09
N ASP A 381 -27.36 4.39 -2.09
CA ASP A 381 -28.03 3.99 -3.33
C ASP A 381 -27.04 3.95 -4.49
N TYR A 382 -26.85 2.77 -5.06
CA TYR A 382 -25.92 2.52 -6.15
C TYR A 382 -26.32 1.24 -6.89
N ASP A 383 -26.04 1.15 -8.19
CA ASP A 383 -26.45 0.01 -9.03
C ASP A 383 -25.39 -1.09 -9.13
N SER A 384 -24.11 -0.73 -8.97
CA SER A 384 -22.97 -1.64 -9.21
C SER A 384 -22.15 -1.84 -7.93
N PRO A 385 -21.90 -3.10 -7.50
CA PRO A 385 -22.38 -4.34 -8.12
C PRO A 385 -23.91 -4.50 -7.97
N PRO A 386 -24.56 -5.29 -8.86
CA PRO A 386 -25.99 -5.56 -8.75
C PRO A 386 -26.30 -6.22 -7.41
N HIS A 387 -27.54 -6.12 -6.94
CA HIS A 387 -27.95 -6.61 -5.62
C HIS A 387 -27.52 -8.06 -5.37
N GLN A 388 -27.71 -8.95 -6.34
CA GLN A 388 -27.27 -10.36 -6.27
C GLN A 388 -25.75 -10.54 -6.09
N GLY A 389 -24.93 -9.56 -6.50
CA GLY A 389 -23.48 -9.57 -6.35
C GLY A 389 -22.98 -8.97 -5.03
N ARG A 390 -23.88 -8.51 -4.16
CA ARG A 390 -23.57 -7.95 -2.82
C ARG A 390 -23.67 -9.02 -1.75
N ILE A 391 -22.99 -8.84 -0.62
CA ILE A 391 -23.18 -9.65 0.58
C ILE A 391 -24.65 -9.53 1.03
N GLN A 392 -25.32 -10.66 1.18
CA GLN A 392 -26.72 -10.72 1.62
C GLN A 392 -26.84 -10.80 3.15
N PRO A 393 -27.98 -10.39 3.74
CA PRO A 393 -28.24 -10.59 5.16
C PRO A 393 -28.10 -12.06 5.57
N GLY A 394 -27.40 -12.35 6.67
CA GLY A 394 -27.18 -13.71 7.18
C GLY A 394 -26.11 -14.53 6.42
N GLU A 395 -25.58 -14.03 5.31
CA GLU A 395 -24.62 -14.76 4.47
C GLU A 395 -23.31 -15.04 5.20
N ILE A 396 -22.82 -14.08 5.98
CA ILE A 396 -21.55 -14.20 6.70
C ILE A 396 -21.67 -15.16 7.88
N GLU A 397 -22.77 -15.06 8.61
CA GLU A 397 -23.08 -15.91 9.75
C GLU A 397 -23.23 -17.37 9.29
N SER A 398 -23.90 -17.59 8.15
CA SER A 398 -24.02 -18.91 7.52
C SER A 398 -22.68 -19.45 7.04
N LEU A 399 -21.80 -18.60 6.51
CA LEU A 399 -20.45 -18.98 6.10
C LEU A 399 -19.62 -19.44 7.30
N VAL A 400 -19.62 -18.68 8.40
CA VAL A 400 -18.92 -19.06 9.64
C VAL A 400 -19.46 -20.35 10.23
N GLN A 401 -20.79 -20.53 10.22
CA GLN A 401 -21.41 -21.78 10.66
C GLN A 401 -20.94 -22.98 9.82
N SER A 402 -20.88 -22.82 8.49
CA SER A 402 -20.39 -23.86 7.57
C SER A 402 -18.90 -24.17 7.81
N TRP A 403 -18.06 -23.16 8.03
CA TRP A 403 -16.67 -23.37 8.41
C TRP A 403 -16.56 -24.14 9.72
N ASN A 404 -17.33 -23.78 10.75
CA ASN A 404 -17.31 -24.49 12.05
C ASN A 404 -17.79 -25.93 11.98
N GLN A 405 -18.68 -26.27 11.04
CA GLN A 405 -19.10 -27.66 10.81
C GLN A 405 -17.99 -28.54 10.20
N SER A 406 -17.03 -27.92 9.49
CA SER A 406 -15.91 -28.59 8.84
C SER A 406 -14.56 -28.37 9.55
N GLU A 407 -14.56 -27.58 10.62
CA GLU A 407 -13.37 -27.25 11.40
C GLU A 407 -12.97 -28.40 12.32
N ARG A 408 -11.67 -28.47 12.60
CA ARG A 408 -11.12 -29.52 13.44
C ARG A 408 -11.42 -29.28 14.92
N PRO A 409 -11.49 -30.36 15.73
CA PRO A 409 -11.60 -30.22 17.17
C PRO A 409 -10.49 -29.32 17.75
N GLY A 410 -10.86 -28.45 18.69
CA GLY A 410 -9.93 -27.50 19.33
C GLY A 410 -9.85 -26.13 18.64
N TYR A 411 -10.50 -25.94 17.50
CA TYR A 411 -10.57 -24.64 16.82
C TYR A 411 -12.01 -24.25 16.49
N THR A 412 -12.26 -22.95 16.39
CA THR A 412 -13.52 -22.39 15.93
C THR A 412 -13.30 -21.08 15.18
N TRP A 413 -14.22 -20.74 14.29
CA TRP A 413 -14.31 -19.48 13.58
C TRP A 413 -15.30 -18.56 14.27
N ILE A 414 -14.87 -17.32 14.48
CA ILE A 414 -15.69 -16.26 15.06
C ILE A 414 -15.68 -15.01 14.15
N ILE A 415 -16.72 -14.20 14.29
CA ILE A 415 -16.75 -12.84 13.73
C ILE A 415 -16.03 -11.93 14.74
N ASP A 416 -14.79 -11.53 14.44
CA ASP A 416 -13.96 -10.66 15.30
C ASP A 416 -14.34 -9.18 15.15
N SER A 417 -14.76 -8.78 13.95
CA SER A 417 -15.21 -7.42 13.66
C SER A 417 -16.23 -7.42 12.52
N ASP A 418 -17.21 -6.53 12.57
CA ASP A 418 -18.21 -6.31 11.53
C ASP A 418 -18.53 -4.81 11.47
N VAL A 419 -18.14 -4.15 10.37
CA VAL A 419 -18.16 -2.69 10.25
C VAL A 419 -18.77 -2.30 8.91
N LEU A 420 -19.71 -1.35 8.94
CA LEU A 420 -20.13 -0.63 7.75
C LEU A 420 -19.27 0.63 7.61
N GLU A 421 -18.63 0.82 6.46
CA GLU A 421 -17.77 1.96 6.22
C GLU A 421 -17.82 2.44 4.76
N PRO A 422 -17.65 3.75 4.49
CA PRO A 422 -17.57 4.28 3.14
C PRO A 422 -16.21 3.97 2.49
N ILE A 423 -16.22 3.77 1.17
CA ILE A 423 -15.01 3.72 0.33
C ILE A 423 -14.72 5.08 -0.33
N GLU A 424 -13.71 5.14 -1.19
CA GLU A 424 -13.16 6.39 -1.73
C GLU A 424 -14.17 7.24 -2.53
N ASP A 425 -15.22 6.61 -3.06
CA ASP A 425 -16.31 7.29 -3.78
C ASP A 425 -17.59 7.48 -2.94
N GLY A 426 -17.51 7.24 -1.63
CA GLY A 426 -18.60 7.41 -0.68
C GLY A 426 -19.54 6.22 -0.55
N ARG A 427 -19.48 5.22 -1.44
CA ARG A 427 -20.35 4.04 -1.34
C ARG A 427 -20.03 3.22 -0.09
N ILE A 428 -21.06 2.60 0.50
CA ILE A 428 -20.90 1.80 1.72
C ILE A 428 -20.57 0.35 1.38
N ILE A 429 -19.59 -0.20 2.10
CA ILE A 429 -19.24 -1.62 2.13
C ILE A 429 -19.43 -2.18 3.54
N ARG A 430 -19.61 -3.50 3.64
CA ARG A 430 -19.51 -4.26 4.89
C ARG A 430 -18.15 -4.94 4.95
N SER A 431 -17.40 -4.65 6.00
CA SER A 431 -16.08 -5.21 6.27
C SER A 431 -16.15 -6.11 7.49
N VAL A 432 -15.94 -7.40 7.28
CA VAL A 432 -15.99 -8.42 8.32
C VAL A 432 -14.65 -9.13 8.45
N GLY A 433 -14.14 -9.17 9.68
CA GLY A 433 -12.96 -9.94 10.06
C GLY A 433 -13.40 -11.27 10.68
N LEU A 434 -13.05 -12.38 10.04
CA LEU A 434 -13.37 -13.73 10.48
C LEU A 434 -12.10 -14.39 11.02
N CYS A 435 -12.05 -14.69 12.31
CA CYS A 435 -10.85 -15.16 12.99
C CYS A 435 -10.96 -16.64 13.35
N ARG A 436 -9.87 -17.40 13.13
CA ARG A 436 -9.74 -18.79 13.54
C ARG A 436 -9.06 -18.87 14.90
N VAL A 437 -9.81 -19.19 15.95
CA VAL A 437 -9.34 -19.18 17.35
C VAL A 437 -9.29 -20.59 17.93
N SER A 438 -8.40 -20.80 18.90
CA SER A 438 -8.36 -22.04 19.69
C SER A 438 -9.48 -22.00 20.74
N VAL A 439 -10.12 -23.15 20.98
CA VAL A 439 -11.20 -23.34 21.99
C VAL A 439 -10.63 -23.94 23.27
#